data_AF-A0A4C1XAU4-F1
#
_entry.id   AF-A0A4C1XAU4-F1
#
_cell.length_a   1.000
_cell.length_b   1.000
_cell.length_c   1.000
_cell.angle_alpha   90.00
_cell.angle_beta   90.00
_cell.angle_gamma   90.00
#
_symmetry.space_group_name_H-M   'P 1'
#
loop_
_entity.id
_entity.type
_entity.pdbx_description
1 polymer ?
#
loop_
_entity_poly.entity_id
_entity_poly.type
_entity_poly.pdbx_seq_one_letter_code
_entity_poly.pdbx_strand_id
1 'polypeptide(L)'
;MDTQKILKHYCKYVYVAGAGNYWYDDTYTETVPYKVYTYVSFAIYTVMILLENMAALFGSFPDVEKNSAVMFAAIHDIVLYKMYTMLLSKGSIKELNREMAAVGASREEGRVMRRQRFKLKWGMVVYVVSVYLSLIAYGVESFRRMYQEGV
;
A
#
# COMPACT_ATOMS: atom_id res chain seq x y z
N MET A 1 -15.01 21.01 4.98
CA MET A 1 -13.82 20.54 4.23
C MET A 1 -14.31 19.46 3.29
N ASP A 2 -14.28 19.78 2.00
CA ASP A 2 -14.91 19.11 0.85
C ASP A 2 -14.18 17.80 0.44
N THR A 3 -14.89 16.81 -0.11
CA THR A 3 -14.32 15.54 -0.62
C THR A 3 -13.24 15.78 -1.65
N GLN A 4 -13.38 16.80 -2.51
CA GLN A 4 -12.34 17.14 -3.49
C GLN A 4 -10.99 17.42 -2.81
N LYS A 5 -10.99 18.15 -1.69
CA LYS A 5 -9.75 18.46 -0.94
C LYS A 5 -9.18 17.20 -0.27
N ILE A 6 -10.03 16.29 0.20
CA ILE A 6 -9.58 15.03 0.80
C ILE A 6 -8.94 14.14 -0.26
N LEU A 7 -9.63 13.90 -1.37
CA LEU A 7 -9.15 13.03 -2.45
C LEU A 7 -7.89 13.61 -3.09
N LYS A 8 -7.81 14.93 -3.31
CA LYS A 8 -6.61 15.58 -3.82
C LYS A 8 -5.42 15.40 -2.87
N HIS A 9 -5.64 15.55 -1.57
CA HIS A 9 -4.58 15.32 -0.58
C HIS A 9 -4.12 13.86 -0.56
N TYR A 10 -5.05 12.91 -0.65
CA TYR A 10 -4.73 11.49 -0.71
C TYR A 10 -3.98 11.13 -2.00
N CYS A 11 -4.45 11.59 -3.16
CA CYS A 11 -3.77 11.37 -4.45
C CYS A 11 -2.38 11.99 -4.48
N LYS A 12 -2.17 13.14 -3.80
CA LYS A 12 -0.83 13.71 -3.62
C LYS A 12 0.08 12.74 -2.85
N TYR A 13 -0.41 12.15 -1.77
CA TYR A 13 0.35 11.19 -0.98
C TYR A 13 0.71 9.94 -1.82
N VAL A 14 -0.25 9.39 -2.54
CA VAL A 14 -0.05 8.24 -3.45
C VAL A 14 0.96 8.57 -4.56
N TYR A 15 0.90 9.78 -5.11
CA TYR A 15 1.88 10.27 -6.08
C TYR A 15 3.29 10.32 -5.47
N VAL A 16 3.46 10.96 -4.31
CA VAL A 16 4.77 11.05 -3.63
C VAL A 16 5.32 9.67 -3.24
N ALA A 17 4.45 8.72 -2.89
CA ALA A 17 4.83 7.34 -2.62
C ALA A 17 5.33 6.58 -3.86
N GLY A 18 5.19 7.15 -5.07
CA GLY A 18 5.68 6.56 -6.32
C GLY A 18 4.69 5.63 -7.01
N ALA A 19 3.43 5.57 -6.58
CA ALA A 19 2.44 4.67 -7.18
C ALA A 19 1.79 5.24 -8.46
N GLY A 20 2.09 6.49 -8.81
CA GLY A 20 1.55 7.19 -9.98
C GLY A 20 0.52 8.28 -9.63
N ASN A 21 0.17 9.08 -10.64
CA ASN A 21 -0.88 10.09 -10.55
C ASN A 21 -2.26 9.43 -10.72
N TYR A 22 -3.05 9.40 -9.65
CA TYR A 22 -4.45 8.95 -9.65
C TYR A 22 -5.46 10.09 -9.54
N TRP A 23 -5.00 11.34 -9.57
CA TRP A 23 -5.87 12.50 -9.66
C TRP A 23 -6.34 12.69 -11.10
N TYR A 24 -7.58 13.16 -11.26
CA TYR A 24 -8.19 13.33 -12.58
C TYR A 24 -7.64 14.53 -13.35
N ASP A 25 -7.08 15.51 -12.66
CA ASP A 25 -6.44 16.67 -13.27
C ASP A 25 -4.92 16.44 -13.38
N ASP A 26 -4.29 17.07 -14.38
CA ASP A 26 -2.86 16.93 -14.68
C ASP A 26 -1.95 17.73 -13.74
N THR A 27 -2.46 18.06 -12.55
CA THR A 27 -1.71 18.75 -11.48
C THR A 27 -0.41 18.02 -11.13
N TYR A 28 -0.38 16.69 -11.24
CA TYR A 28 0.79 15.85 -10.96
C TYR A 28 1.34 15.25 -12.25
N THR A 29 2.29 15.95 -12.87
CA THR A 29 2.94 15.49 -14.10
C THR A 29 3.98 14.43 -13.79
N GLU A 30 3.81 13.24 -14.38
CA GLU A 30 4.77 12.14 -14.25
C GLU A 30 6.00 12.41 -15.14
N THR A 31 6.95 13.16 -14.58
CA THR A 31 8.22 13.46 -15.25
C THR A 31 9.06 12.19 -15.46
N VAL A 32 10.05 12.24 -16.35
CA VAL A 32 10.95 11.09 -16.59
C VAL A 32 11.63 10.60 -15.30
N PRO A 33 12.20 11.46 -14.44
CA PRO A 33 12.76 11.02 -13.16
C PRO A 33 11.75 10.32 -12.25
N TYR A 34 10.50 10.83 -12.22
CA TYR A 34 9.42 10.22 -11.43
C TYR A 34 9.08 8.82 -11.95
N LYS A 35 8.96 8.66 -13.27
CA LYS A 35 8.70 7.34 -13.88
C LYS A 35 9.81 6.35 -13.57
N VAL A 36 11.08 6.78 -13.68
CA VAL A 36 12.24 5.95 -13.32
C VAL A 36 12.18 5.54 -11.86
N TYR A 37 11.90 6.48 -10.94
CA TYR A 37 11.71 6.19 -9.52
C TYR A 37 10.61 5.13 -9.31
N THR A 38 9.43 5.32 -9.89
CA THR A 38 8.32 4.35 -9.81
C THR A 38 8.72 2.97 -10.32
N TYR A 39 9.36 2.89 -11.50
CA TYR A 39 9.78 1.60 -12.06
C TYR A 39 10.84 0.91 -11.20
N VAL A 40 11.83 1.64 -10.69
CA VAL A 40 12.86 1.09 -9.82
C VAL A 40 12.26 0.59 -8.51
N SER A 41 11.40 1.39 -7.85
CA SER A 41 10.71 0.97 -6.63
C SER A 41 9.86 -0.29 -6.87
N PHE A 42 9.11 -0.33 -7.96
CA PHE A 42 8.28 -1.49 -8.31
C PHE A 42 9.12 -2.73 -8.63
N ALA A 43 10.26 -2.57 -9.31
CA ALA A 43 11.19 -3.65 -9.60
C ALA A 43 11.81 -4.23 -8.32
N ILE A 44 12.26 -3.38 -7.39
CA ILE A 44 12.79 -3.81 -6.08
C ILE A 44 11.74 -4.65 -5.34
N TYR A 45 10.50 -4.17 -5.27
CA TYR A 45 9.41 -4.92 -4.66
C TYR A 45 9.15 -6.26 -5.35
N THR A 46 9.10 -6.28 -6.69
CA THR A 46 8.85 -7.53 -7.44
C THR A 46 9.97 -8.54 -7.23
N VAL A 47 11.23 -8.08 -7.22
CA VAL A 47 12.40 -8.94 -6.97
C VAL A 47 12.37 -9.50 -5.54
N MET A 48 12.06 -8.68 -4.55
CA MET A 48 11.93 -9.13 -3.15
C MET A 48 10.92 -10.29 -3.04
N ILE A 49 9.74 -10.14 -3.65
CA ILE A 49 8.68 -11.16 -3.61
C ILE A 49 9.09 -12.42 -4.37
N LEU A 50 9.77 -12.27 -5.49
CA LEU A 50 10.31 -13.41 -6.23
C LEU A 50 11.31 -14.20 -5.36
N LEU A 51 12.18 -13.51 -4.62
CA LEU A 51 13.12 -14.16 -3.69
C LEU A 51 12.40 -14.86 -2.54
N GLU A 52 11.33 -14.26 -2.00
CA GLU A 52 10.49 -14.90 -0.97
C GLU A 52 9.80 -16.15 -1.51
N ASN A 53 9.26 -16.11 -2.73
CA ASN A 53 8.67 -17.27 -3.38
C ASN A 53 9.71 -18.38 -3.61
N MET A 54 10.93 -18.02 -4.02
CA MET A 54 12.03 -18.98 -4.12
C MET A 54 12.41 -19.59 -2.76
N ALA A 55 12.45 -18.78 -1.70
CA ALA A 55 12.71 -19.25 -0.34
C ALA A 55 11.59 -20.19 0.15
N ALA A 56 10.33 -19.84 -0.12
CA ALA A 56 9.17 -20.65 0.23
C ALA A 56 9.13 -21.98 -0.51
N LEU A 57 9.53 -22.03 -1.80
CA LEU A 57 9.50 -23.24 -2.61
C LEU A 57 10.75 -24.11 -2.41
N PHE A 58 11.94 -23.51 -2.51
CA PHE A 58 13.23 -24.24 -2.58
C PHE A 58 14.06 -24.14 -1.31
N GLY A 59 13.75 -23.21 -0.39
CA GLY A 59 14.52 -23.03 0.84
C GLY A 59 14.39 -24.22 1.79
N SER A 60 15.53 -24.74 2.25
CA SER A 60 15.63 -25.76 3.28
C SER A 60 15.75 -25.10 4.66
N PHE A 61 14.62 -24.67 5.21
CA PHE A 61 14.55 -24.03 6.52
C PHE A 61 13.96 -24.98 7.58
N PRO A 62 14.25 -24.77 8.87
CA PRO A 62 13.49 -25.38 9.96
C PRO A 62 11.99 -25.08 9.83
N ASP A 63 11.13 -25.97 10.34
CA ASP A 63 9.67 -25.92 10.12
C ASP A 63 9.05 -24.55 10.42
N VAL A 64 9.51 -23.87 11.47
CA VAL A 64 8.95 -22.57 11.87
C VAL A 64 9.33 -21.45 10.90
N GLU A 65 10.56 -21.45 10.41
CA GLU A 65 11.04 -20.50 9.39
C GLU A 65 10.42 -20.80 8.03
N LYS A 66 10.24 -22.08 7.69
CA LYS A 66 9.55 -22.50 6.47
C LYS A 66 8.10 -22.01 6.44
N ASN A 67 7.38 -22.14 7.55
CA ASN A 67 6.02 -21.63 7.68
C ASN A 67 5.96 -20.09 7.54
N SER A 68 6.94 -19.39 8.11
CA SER A 68 7.06 -17.93 7.95
C SER A 68 7.31 -17.55 6.49
N ALA A 69 8.23 -18.23 5.81
CA ALA A 69 8.53 -17.99 4.40
C ALA A 69 7.31 -18.20 3.49
N VAL A 70 6.55 -19.28 3.71
CA VAL A 70 5.31 -19.56 2.96
C VAL A 70 4.25 -18.48 3.20
N MET A 71 4.09 -18.04 4.46
CA MET A 71 3.15 -16.98 4.80
C MET A 71 3.53 -15.64 4.14
N PHE A 72 4.81 -15.25 4.17
CA PHE A 72 5.28 -14.01 3.54
C PHE A 72 5.12 -14.04 2.02
N ALA A 73 5.52 -15.15 1.38
CA ALA A 73 5.29 -15.39 -0.04
C ALA A 73 3.82 -15.15 -0.44
N ALA A 74 2.89 -15.81 0.26
CA ALA A 74 1.46 -15.68 -0.02
C ALA A 74 0.92 -14.26 0.18
N ILE A 75 1.28 -13.60 1.29
CA ILE A 75 0.80 -12.25 1.61
C ILE A 75 1.35 -11.23 0.62
N HIS A 76 2.64 -11.29 0.30
CA HIS A 76 3.25 -10.32 -0.59
C HIS A 76 2.83 -10.52 -2.05
N ASP A 77 2.56 -11.75 -2.49
CA ASP A 77 1.93 -12.00 -3.80
C ASP A 77 0.55 -11.33 -3.91
N ILE A 78 -0.26 -11.38 -2.84
CA ILE A 78 -1.56 -10.67 -2.80
C ILE A 78 -1.35 -9.15 -2.92
N VAL A 79 -0.34 -8.60 -2.22
CA VAL A 79 -0.01 -7.18 -2.30
C VAL A 79 0.45 -6.81 -3.71
N LEU A 80 1.32 -7.61 -4.32
CA LEU A 80 1.80 -7.43 -5.69
C LEU A 80 0.66 -7.41 -6.69
N TYR A 81 -0.26 -8.37 -6.58
CA TYR A 81 -1.46 -8.43 -7.41
C TYR A 81 -2.33 -7.16 -7.26
N LYS A 82 -2.52 -6.66 -6.04
CA LYS A 82 -3.25 -5.40 -5.80
C LYS A 82 -2.55 -4.21 -6.44
N MET A 83 -1.22 -4.12 -6.32
CA MET A 83 -0.43 -3.07 -6.94
C MET A 83 -0.56 -3.09 -8.47
N TYR A 84 -0.44 -4.27 -9.11
CA TYR A 84 -0.67 -4.42 -10.54
C TYR A 84 -2.09 -4.02 -10.94
N THR A 85 -3.10 -4.47 -10.20
CA THR A 85 -4.50 -4.13 -10.45
C THR A 85 -4.73 -2.61 -10.40
N MET A 86 -4.12 -1.91 -9.44
CA MET A 86 -4.18 -0.45 -9.36
C MET A 86 -3.54 0.24 -10.56
N LEU A 87 -2.36 -0.23 -11.00
CA LEU A 87 -1.68 0.32 -12.17
C LEU A 87 -2.49 0.13 -13.46
N LEU A 88 -3.05 -1.06 -13.67
CA LEU A 88 -3.88 -1.37 -14.83
C LEU A 88 -5.21 -0.61 -14.81
N SER A 89 -5.78 -0.39 -13.63
CA SER A 89 -7.08 0.27 -13.46
C SER A 89 -6.95 1.79 -13.23
N LYS A 90 -5.77 2.37 -13.48
CA LYS A 90 -5.47 3.78 -13.19
C LYS A 90 -6.45 4.74 -13.85
N GLY A 91 -6.85 4.48 -15.10
CA GLY A 91 -7.86 5.28 -15.81
C GLY A 91 -9.21 5.28 -15.10
N SER A 92 -9.71 4.09 -14.73
CA SER A 92 -10.97 3.94 -14.00
C SER A 92 -10.93 4.60 -12.62
N ILE A 93 -9.81 4.49 -11.90
CA ILE A 93 -9.63 5.15 -10.59
C ILE A 93 -9.64 6.67 -10.73
N LYS A 94 -9.00 7.21 -11.78
CA LYS A 94 -9.05 8.66 -12.07
C LYS A 94 -10.47 9.14 -12.35
N GLU A 95 -11.22 8.40 -13.16
CA GLU A 95 -12.60 8.78 -13.48
C GLU A 95 -13.50 8.70 -12.24
N LEU A 96 -13.35 7.65 -11.42
CA LEU A 96 -14.07 7.57 -10.15
C LEU A 96 -13.75 8.76 -9.22
N ASN A 97 -12.48 9.14 -9.11
CA ASN A 97 -12.08 10.32 -8.34
C ASN A 97 -12.67 11.62 -8.90
N ARG A 98 -12.82 11.73 -10.22
CA ARG A 98 -13.47 12.86 -10.90
C ARG A 98 -14.95 12.91 -10.56
N GLU A 99 -15.67 11.81 -10.73
CA GLU A 99 -17.10 11.72 -10.43
C GLU A 99 -17.38 12.03 -8.96
N MET A 100 -16.59 11.46 -8.04
CA MET A 100 -16.71 11.74 -6.61
C MET A 100 -16.45 13.21 -6.27
N ALA A 101 -15.50 13.86 -6.95
CA ALA A 101 -15.18 15.27 -6.70
C ALA A 101 -16.15 16.25 -7.38
N ALA A 102 -16.70 15.92 -8.55
CA ALA A 102 -17.55 16.82 -9.32
C ALA A 102 -19.05 16.58 -9.07
N VAL A 103 -19.49 15.33 -9.12
CA VAL A 103 -20.90 14.94 -8.94
C VAL A 103 -21.21 14.74 -7.45
N GLY A 104 -20.25 14.20 -6.69
CA GLY A 104 -20.41 14.01 -5.25
C GLY A 104 -20.52 15.33 -4.47
N ALA A 105 -19.88 16.40 -4.95
CA ALA A 105 -19.84 17.69 -4.27
C ALA A 105 -21.25 18.28 -4.02
N SER A 106 -22.18 18.14 -4.98
CA SER A 106 -23.55 18.65 -4.82
C SER A 106 -24.40 17.82 -3.84
N ARG A 107 -23.91 16.64 -3.42
CA ARG A 107 -24.58 15.70 -2.52
C ARG A 107 -23.90 15.63 -1.13
N GLU A 108 -22.93 16.49 -0.86
CA GLU A 108 -22.21 16.49 0.41
C GLU A 108 -23.01 17.13 1.55
N GLU A 109 -23.54 16.28 2.44
CA GLU A 109 -24.07 16.75 3.71
C GLU A 109 -22.96 16.89 4.76
N GLY A 110 -22.73 18.11 5.27
CA GLY A 110 -21.64 18.40 6.19
C GLY A 110 -21.61 17.54 7.45
N ARG A 111 -22.78 17.17 7.99
CA ARG A 111 -22.90 16.31 9.19
C ARG A 111 -22.48 14.86 8.87
N VAL A 112 -22.89 14.33 7.73
CA VAL A 112 -22.55 12.98 7.27
C VAL A 112 -21.05 12.90 6.93
N MET A 113 -20.53 13.89 6.19
CA MET A 113 -19.11 13.99 5.84
C MET A 113 -18.19 14.05 7.06
N ARG A 114 -18.57 14.79 8.10
CA ARG A 114 -17.80 14.84 9.36
C ARG A 114 -17.75 13.46 10.04
N ARG A 115 -18.87 12.74 10.09
CA ARG A 115 -18.95 11.41 10.69
C ARG A 115 -18.15 10.37 9.91
N GLN A 116 -18.26 10.36 8.58
CA GLN A 116 -17.51 9.44 7.73
C GLN A 116 -16.00 9.69 7.82
N ARG A 117 -15.59 10.97 7.81
CA ARG A 117 -14.18 11.34 8.00
C ARG A 117 -13.63 10.86 9.34
N PHE A 118 -14.39 10.99 10.41
CA PHE A 118 -13.96 10.51 11.73
C PHE A 118 -13.75 8.99 11.73
N LYS A 119 -14.69 8.24 11.16
CA LYS A 119 -14.55 6.78 11.00
C LYS A 119 -13.34 6.41 10.16
N LEU A 120 -13.13 7.08 9.02
CA LEU A 120 -12.01 6.81 8.12
C LEU A 120 -10.66 7.13 8.78
N LYS A 121 -10.55 8.26 9.48
CA LYS A 121 -9.33 8.62 10.22
C LYS A 121 -8.99 7.60 11.29
N TRP A 122 -9.95 7.23 12.15
CA TRP A 122 -9.69 6.24 13.20
C TRP A 122 -9.42 4.86 12.63
N GLY A 123 -10.16 4.43 11.60
CA GLY A 123 -9.90 3.17 10.91
C GLY A 123 -8.49 3.11 10.34
N MET A 124 -8.03 4.19 9.70
CA MET A 124 -6.67 4.30 9.16
C MET A 124 -5.62 4.28 10.28
N VAL A 125 -5.83 5.00 11.38
CA VAL A 125 -4.90 5.01 12.52
C VAL A 125 -4.79 3.62 13.14
N VAL A 126 -5.91 2.96 13.42
CA VAL A 126 -5.93 1.61 14.00
C VAL A 126 -5.25 0.61 13.07
N TYR A 127 -5.51 0.70 11.76
CA TYR A 127 -4.86 -0.14 10.76
C TYR A 127 -3.34 0.08 10.71
N VAL A 128 -2.89 1.32 10.68
CA VAL A 128 -1.45 1.64 10.67
C VAL A 128 -0.79 1.13 11.95
N VAL A 129 -1.39 1.40 13.11
CA VAL A 129 -0.87 0.93 14.40
C VAL A 129 -0.80 -0.59 14.45
N SER A 130 -1.82 -1.31 13.99
CA SER A 130 -1.82 -2.77 14.01
C SER A 130 -0.73 -3.36 13.12
N VAL A 131 -0.53 -2.79 11.92
CA VAL A 131 0.54 -3.23 11.00
C VAL A 131 1.92 -3.01 11.62
N TYR A 132 2.20 -1.82 12.16
CA TYR A 132 3.51 -1.52 12.76
C TYR A 132 3.76 -2.30 14.06
N LEU A 133 2.74 -2.52 14.89
CA LEU A 133 2.87 -3.39 16.07
C LEU A 133 3.19 -4.84 15.66
N SER A 134 2.54 -5.34 14.60
CA SER A 134 2.82 -6.68 14.07
C SER A 134 4.27 -6.76 13.57
N LEU A 135 4.73 -5.76 12.81
CA LEU A 135 6.11 -5.68 12.32
C LEU A 135 7.12 -5.68 13.48
N ILE A 136 6.88 -4.89 14.53
CA ILE A 136 7.72 -4.85 15.72
C ILE A 136 7.74 -6.22 16.42
N ALA A 137 6.58 -6.85 16.60
CA ALA A 137 6.51 -8.18 17.21
C ALA A 137 7.31 -9.22 16.41
N TYR A 138 7.19 -9.23 15.08
CA TYR A 138 8.00 -10.08 14.21
C TYR A 138 9.49 -9.79 14.34
N GLY A 139 9.88 -8.52 14.38
CA GLY A 139 11.29 -8.12 14.56
C GLY A 139 11.87 -8.58 15.90
N VAL A 140 11.11 -8.40 17.00
CA VAL A 140 11.52 -8.82 18.35
C VAL A 140 11.67 -10.34 18.42
N GLU A 141 10.71 -11.10 17.87
CA GLU A 141 10.77 -12.56 17.86
C GLU A 141 11.94 -13.07 17.02
N SER A 142 12.19 -12.46 15.86
CA SER A 142 13.33 -12.79 15.01
C SER A 142 14.66 -12.51 15.71
N PHE A 143 14.77 -11.37 16.40
CA PHE A 143 15.96 -11.01 17.17
C PHE A 143 16.19 -11.94 18.37
N ARG A 144 15.13 -12.31 19.10
CA ARG A 144 15.19 -13.25 20.22
C ARG A 144 15.76 -14.60 19.78
N ARG A 145 15.31 -15.11 18.62
CA ARG A 145 15.78 -16.38 18.06
C ARG A 145 17.23 -16.32 17.64
N MET A 146 17.64 -15.27 16.94
CA MET A 146 19.05 -15.05 16.59
C MET A 146 19.95 -15.11 17.84
N TYR A 147 19.52 -14.51 18.96
CA TYR A 147 20.28 -14.51 20.20
C TYR A 147 20.27 -15.85 20.96
N GLN A 148 19.13 -16.56 20.99
CA GLN A 148 18.98 -17.80 21.77
C GLN A 148 19.46 -19.06 21.04
N GLU A 149 19.23 -19.12 19.72
CA GLU A 149 19.52 -20.30 18.91
C GLU A 149 20.89 -20.23 18.24
N GLY A 150 21.59 -19.09 18.33
CA GLY A 150 23.02 -18.97 18.02
C GLY A 150 23.39 -19.42 16.61
N VAL A 151 22.59 -19.02 15.61
CA VAL A 151 23.02 -18.99 14.20
C VAL A 151 23.59 -17.61 13.90
#